data_AF-A0A840IJC2-F1
#
_entry.id   AF-A0A840IJC2-F1
#
_cell.length_a   1.000
_cell.length_b   1.000
_cell.length_c   1.000
_cell.angle_alpha   90.00
_cell.angle_beta   90.00
_cell.angle_gamma   90.00
#
_symmetry.space_group_name_H-M   'P 1'
#
loop_
_entity.id
_entity.type
_entity.pdbx_description
1 polymer ?
#
loop_
_entity_poly.entity_id
_entity_poly.type
_entity_poly.pdbx_seq_one_letter_code
_entity_poly.pdbx_strand_id
1 'polypeptide(L)'
;MSLRKLLILPCLALPALAVAPAVAGAAVRLTSTTFTVEEGAGAATITFTRDDPSRRGEVRYGAWHRSAQPHHDYKPVKGRVDLAPGQREGSFQVPIVDDPLVEPKETIAVGIFGTYPERVGRPSRALLTIVDDDAISTERDPVNPLGLNPPPPGGNPLHGARFYTNPPATLAGTVARRIRRKRPAAARALSVIAEQPEAKRFGSWNRKPGHAVAQWLSAAHHHDPDEVPLLATYRLRHRSCGGVGDSRREAARYKEWYRKFAQGVGNQRVVIFYEIDALITVKCLSRRGLRTRIDEMRSAIATLAALPRAVVYVDAGASDARPPQNMAKLLRKVGVGRIQGFYTNATHQNKTLREIKYANKISARIGGKHYVINTATNGKGALRPRNRVRYGNSIRCNAPDRGLGPKPTWNVPARFGRLDGVFWIGNPGRSAGSCGRLDAPAGSFALSYALELIKNANFRLPR
;
A
#
# COMPACT_ATOMS: atom_id res chain seq x y z
N MET A 1 62.74 -18.45 67.21
CA MET A 1 61.31 -18.03 67.19
C MET A 1 60.70 -18.43 65.85
N SER A 2 59.77 -19.41 65.91
CA SER A 2 58.75 -19.86 64.94
C SER A 2 59.11 -20.07 63.46
N LEU A 3 59.36 -21.34 63.10
CA LEU A 3 59.26 -21.90 61.74
C LEU A 3 57.79 -21.96 61.29
N ARG A 4 57.45 -21.38 60.14
CA ARG A 4 56.24 -21.74 59.38
C ARG A 4 56.61 -22.71 58.26
N LYS A 5 56.25 -23.99 58.44
CA LYS A 5 56.24 -25.01 57.38
C LYS A 5 55.08 -24.71 56.42
N LEU A 6 55.38 -24.45 55.14
CA LEU A 6 54.39 -24.45 54.06
C LEU A 6 54.38 -25.84 53.43
N LEU A 7 53.31 -26.62 53.64
CA LEU A 7 53.06 -27.86 52.91
C LEU A 7 52.59 -27.50 51.48
N ILE A 8 53.35 -27.94 50.49
CA ILE A 8 52.93 -27.93 49.08
C ILE A 8 52.26 -29.28 48.80
N LEU A 9 50.93 -29.28 48.62
CA LEU A 9 50.21 -30.44 48.06
C LEU A 9 50.48 -30.51 46.54
N PRO A 10 50.80 -31.68 45.97
CA PRO A 10 50.87 -31.83 44.53
C PRO A 10 49.46 -31.89 43.95
N CYS A 11 49.17 -30.99 43.01
CA CYS A 11 47.95 -30.99 42.21
C CYS A 11 48.02 -32.14 41.20
N LEU A 12 47.25 -33.21 41.43
CA LEU A 12 47.06 -34.31 40.47
C LEU A 12 46.23 -33.78 39.30
N ALA A 13 46.88 -33.61 38.14
CA ALA A 13 46.20 -33.31 36.89
C ALA A 13 45.40 -34.54 36.42
N LEU A 14 44.07 -34.42 36.42
CA LEU A 14 43.20 -35.32 35.66
C LEU A 14 43.48 -35.13 34.16
N PRO A 15 43.64 -36.21 33.37
CA PRO A 15 43.79 -36.04 31.93
C PRO A 15 42.47 -35.49 31.38
N ALA A 16 42.54 -34.31 30.76
CA ALA A 16 41.44 -33.82 29.94
C ALA A 16 41.23 -34.85 28.82
N LEU A 17 40.09 -35.54 28.83
CA LEU A 17 39.63 -36.23 27.64
C LEU A 17 39.48 -35.16 26.55
N ALA A 18 40.41 -35.16 25.60
CA ALA A 18 40.23 -34.45 24.35
C ALA A 18 38.99 -35.04 23.70
N VAL A 19 37.88 -34.29 23.73
CA VAL A 19 36.75 -34.53 22.83
C VAL A 19 37.34 -34.38 21.44
N ALA A 20 37.55 -35.50 20.75
CA ALA A 20 37.93 -35.49 19.35
C ALA A 20 36.90 -34.61 18.60
N PRO A 21 37.34 -33.58 17.85
CA PRO A 21 36.40 -32.83 17.04
C PRO A 21 35.72 -33.84 16.12
N ALA A 22 34.38 -33.89 16.15
CA ALA A 22 33.62 -34.68 15.20
C ALA A 22 34.18 -34.38 13.81
N VAL A 23 34.75 -35.38 13.13
CA VAL A 23 35.30 -35.20 11.79
C VAL A 23 34.15 -34.67 10.95
N ALA A 24 34.21 -33.38 10.65
CA ALA A 24 33.24 -32.73 9.81
C ALA A 24 33.46 -33.34 8.41
N GLY A 25 32.79 -34.45 8.09
CA GLY A 25 32.85 -35.11 6.78
C GLY A 25 32.68 -34.12 5.60
N ALA A 26 32.98 -34.55 4.38
CA ALA A 26 32.81 -33.70 3.21
C ALA A 26 31.40 -33.09 3.13
N ALA A 27 31.31 -31.83 2.71
CA ALA A 27 30.06 -31.09 2.62
C ALA A 27 29.93 -30.32 1.31
N VAL A 28 28.70 -30.02 0.93
CA VAL A 28 28.35 -29.11 -0.17
C VAL A 28 27.78 -27.83 0.40
N ARG A 29 28.24 -26.66 -0.05
CA ARG A 29 27.78 -25.35 0.41
C ARG A 29 27.64 -24.38 -0.75
N LEU A 30 26.74 -23.42 -0.60
CA LEU A 30 26.70 -22.26 -1.50
C LEU A 30 28.01 -21.48 -1.38
N THR A 31 28.43 -20.88 -2.48
CA THR A 31 29.64 -20.04 -2.55
C THR A 31 29.49 -18.73 -1.77
N SER A 32 28.24 -18.29 -1.55
CA SER A 32 27.90 -17.03 -0.90
C SER A 32 26.62 -17.14 -0.07
N THR A 33 26.47 -16.24 0.92
CA THR A 33 25.21 -16.02 1.65
C THR A 33 24.27 -15.05 0.92
N THR A 34 24.74 -14.40 -0.14
CA THR A 34 23.97 -13.44 -0.94
C THR A 34 24.30 -13.53 -2.43
N PHE A 35 23.28 -13.36 -3.27
CA PHE A 35 23.40 -13.23 -4.71
C PHE A 35 22.60 -12.01 -5.18
N THR A 36 22.96 -11.45 -6.32
CA THR A 36 22.25 -10.33 -6.96
C THR A 36 22.07 -10.65 -8.44
N VAL A 37 20.94 -10.27 -9.01
CA VAL A 37 20.62 -10.40 -10.43
C VAL A 37 19.88 -9.15 -10.88
N GLU A 38 20.15 -8.67 -12.08
CA GLU A 38 19.30 -7.66 -12.75
C GLU A 38 18.06 -8.37 -13.31
N GLU A 39 16.91 -7.70 -13.29
CA GLU A 39 15.63 -8.28 -13.68
C GLU A 39 15.62 -8.76 -15.15
N GLY A 40 16.12 -7.94 -16.07
CA GLY A 40 16.32 -8.29 -17.48
C GLY A 40 17.39 -9.37 -17.76
N ALA A 41 18.06 -9.94 -16.75
CA ALA A 41 19.07 -10.99 -16.97
C ALA A 41 18.47 -12.35 -17.36
N GLY A 42 17.15 -12.53 -17.24
CA GLY A 42 16.41 -13.76 -17.56
C GLY A 42 16.58 -14.91 -16.57
N ALA A 43 17.76 -15.08 -15.95
CA ALA A 43 17.95 -16.04 -14.86
C ALA A 43 19.12 -15.68 -13.92
N ALA A 44 18.91 -15.89 -12.61
CA ALA A 44 19.97 -15.81 -11.62
C ALA A 44 20.73 -17.15 -11.54
N THR A 45 22.06 -17.10 -11.62
CA THR A 45 22.91 -18.28 -11.43
C THR A 45 23.37 -18.39 -9.99
N ILE A 46 23.00 -19.48 -9.31
CA ILE A 46 23.37 -19.75 -7.93
C ILE A 46 24.46 -20.83 -7.92
N THR A 47 25.64 -20.48 -7.40
CA THR A 47 26.81 -21.37 -7.40
C THR A 47 27.03 -22.03 -6.04
N PHE A 48 27.57 -23.25 -6.07
CA PHE A 48 27.93 -24.02 -4.89
C PHE A 48 29.21 -24.82 -5.12
N THR A 49 29.89 -25.16 -4.04
CA THR A 49 31.11 -25.98 -4.04
C THR A 49 30.92 -27.20 -3.14
N ARG A 50 31.65 -28.28 -3.46
CA ARG A 50 31.75 -29.47 -2.61
C ARG A 50 33.19 -29.76 -2.21
N ASP A 51 33.37 -30.32 -1.01
CA ASP A 51 34.69 -30.60 -0.46
C ASP A 51 35.39 -31.77 -1.16
N ASP A 52 34.66 -32.86 -1.41
CA ASP A 52 35.19 -34.12 -1.93
C ASP A 52 34.65 -34.41 -3.35
N PRO A 53 35.44 -34.12 -4.40
CA PRO A 53 35.04 -34.42 -5.76
C PRO A 53 35.33 -35.87 -6.19
N SER A 54 35.83 -36.75 -5.30
CA SER A 54 36.35 -38.08 -5.69
C SER A 54 35.29 -39.01 -6.30
N ARG A 55 34.00 -38.79 -5.99
CA ARG A 55 32.87 -39.61 -6.44
C ARG A 55 31.82 -38.75 -7.13
N ARG A 56 30.84 -39.41 -7.77
CA ARG A 56 29.61 -38.73 -8.21
C ARG A 56 28.90 -38.14 -6.99
N GLY A 57 28.28 -36.97 -7.17
CA GLY A 57 27.48 -36.30 -6.15
C GLY A 57 26.12 -35.87 -6.68
N GLU A 58 25.14 -35.73 -5.80
CA GLU A 58 23.81 -35.16 -6.08
C GLU A 58 23.60 -33.95 -5.16
N VAL A 59 23.08 -32.85 -5.71
CA VAL A 59 22.73 -31.64 -4.95
C VAL A 59 21.30 -31.24 -5.27
N ARG A 60 20.41 -31.29 -4.28
CA ARG A 60 19.02 -30.86 -4.38
C ARG A 60 18.85 -29.42 -3.93
N TYR A 61 18.20 -28.61 -4.76
CA TYR A 61 18.09 -27.18 -4.59
C TYR A 61 16.67 -26.66 -4.77
N GLY A 62 16.38 -25.49 -4.22
CA GLY A 62 15.12 -24.81 -4.44
C GLY A 62 15.17 -23.30 -4.20
N ALA A 63 14.10 -22.64 -4.63
CA ALA A 63 13.83 -21.22 -4.40
C ALA A 63 12.48 -21.03 -3.69
N TRP A 64 12.45 -20.13 -2.71
CA TRP A 64 11.28 -19.84 -1.89
C TRP A 64 11.03 -18.33 -1.82
N HIS A 65 9.75 -17.96 -1.86
CA HIS A 65 9.34 -16.57 -1.89
C HIS A 65 9.85 -15.80 -0.66
N ARG A 66 10.19 -14.52 -0.83
CA ARG A 66 10.41 -13.58 0.28
C ARG A 66 9.61 -12.32 0.02
N SER A 67 10.23 -11.27 -0.51
CA SER A 67 9.47 -10.13 -1.01
C SER A 67 9.02 -10.36 -2.45
N ALA A 68 9.84 -11.05 -3.25
CA ALA A 68 9.51 -11.41 -4.62
C ALA A 68 8.30 -12.36 -4.69
N GLN A 69 7.34 -12.02 -5.54
CA GLN A 69 6.14 -12.75 -5.91
C GLN A 69 6.44 -13.84 -6.95
N PRO A 70 6.12 -15.11 -6.63
CA PRO A 70 6.11 -16.18 -7.62
C PRO A 70 5.27 -15.85 -8.85
N HIS A 71 5.82 -16.13 -10.03
CA HIS A 71 5.23 -15.94 -11.35
C HIS A 71 5.08 -14.48 -11.82
N HIS A 72 5.33 -13.50 -10.97
CA HIS A 72 5.41 -12.09 -11.36
C HIS A 72 6.87 -11.67 -11.54
N ASP A 73 7.75 -11.98 -10.58
CA ASP A 73 9.16 -11.55 -10.65
C ASP A 73 10.14 -12.73 -10.79
N TYR A 74 9.69 -13.96 -10.49
CA TYR A 74 10.50 -15.16 -10.73
C TYR A 74 9.66 -16.44 -10.87
N LYS A 75 10.23 -17.47 -11.51
CA LYS A 75 9.60 -18.80 -11.56
C LYS A 75 10.12 -19.67 -10.41
N PRO A 76 9.25 -20.21 -9.52
CA PRO A 76 9.69 -21.13 -8.48
C PRO A 76 10.41 -22.34 -9.06
N VAL A 77 11.59 -22.66 -8.52
CA VAL A 77 12.39 -23.82 -8.94
C VAL A 77 12.60 -24.78 -7.78
N LYS A 78 12.60 -26.07 -8.10
CA LYS A 78 13.02 -27.18 -7.23
C LYS A 78 13.58 -28.29 -8.10
N GLY A 79 14.82 -28.70 -7.87
CA GLY A 79 15.48 -29.66 -8.73
C GLY A 79 16.68 -30.35 -8.09
N ARG A 80 17.45 -31.04 -8.93
CA ARG A 80 18.72 -31.66 -8.58
C ARG A 80 19.80 -31.32 -9.62
N VAL A 81 21.05 -31.27 -9.17
CA VAL A 81 22.25 -31.22 -10.02
C VAL A 81 23.06 -32.47 -9.72
N ASP A 82 23.40 -33.21 -10.76
CA ASP A 82 24.31 -34.36 -10.67
C ASP A 82 25.74 -33.87 -10.98
N LEU A 83 26.69 -34.20 -10.10
CA LEU A 83 28.11 -33.83 -10.21
C LEU A 83 28.91 -35.06 -10.64
N ALA A 84 29.72 -34.93 -11.68
CA ALA A 84 30.64 -35.98 -12.08
C ALA A 84 31.83 -36.11 -11.10
N PRO A 85 32.52 -37.27 -11.03
CA PRO A 85 33.80 -37.35 -10.32
C PRO A 85 34.78 -36.30 -10.88
N GLY A 86 35.57 -35.69 -10.00
CA GLY A 86 36.46 -34.57 -10.32
C GLY A 86 35.78 -33.19 -10.32
N GLN A 87 34.45 -33.11 -10.43
CA GLN A 87 33.74 -31.82 -10.46
C GLN A 87 33.58 -31.25 -9.05
N ARG A 88 34.23 -30.12 -8.76
CA ARG A 88 34.23 -29.48 -7.43
C ARG A 88 33.17 -28.40 -7.25
N GLU A 89 32.64 -27.89 -8.36
CA GLU A 89 31.69 -26.79 -8.40
C GLU A 89 30.46 -27.14 -9.23
N GLY A 90 29.33 -26.54 -8.89
CA GLY A 90 28.10 -26.65 -9.66
C GLY A 90 27.24 -25.41 -9.49
N SER A 91 26.20 -25.32 -10.31
CA SER A 91 25.24 -24.24 -10.24
C SER A 91 23.83 -24.71 -10.59
N PHE A 92 22.86 -23.91 -10.19
CA PHE A 92 21.48 -24.02 -10.66
C PHE A 92 20.95 -22.63 -10.98
N GLN A 93 19.92 -22.57 -11.83
CA GLN A 93 19.31 -21.31 -12.25
C GLN A 93 17.97 -21.07 -11.55
N VAL A 94 17.69 -19.80 -11.25
CA VAL A 94 16.37 -19.31 -10.86
C VAL A 94 15.91 -18.37 -11.98
N PRO A 95 14.94 -18.76 -12.83
CA PRO A 95 14.43 -17.88 -13.88
C PRO A 95 13.79 -16.64 -13.28
N ILE A 96 14.18 -15.48 -13.80
CA ILE A 96 13.66 -14.16 -13.43
C ILE A 96 12.65 -13.76 -14.50
N VAL A 97 11.59 -13.08 -14.09
CA VAL A 97 10.57 -12.56 -15.00
C VAL A 97 10.83 -11.07 -15.14
N ASP A 98 11.03 -10.62 -16.38
CA ASP A 98 11.24 -9.23 -16.72
C ASP A 98 9.90 -8.59 -17.11
N ASP A 99 9.58 -7.45 -16.54
CA ASP A 99 8.33 -6.72 -16.74
C ASP A 99 8.56 -5.20 -16.76
N PRO A 100 7.63 -4.38 -17.29
CA PRO A 100 7.83 -2.93 -17.45
C PRO A 100 7.41 -2.11 -16.20
N LEU A 101 7.35 -2.75 -15.03
CA LEU A 101 6.95 -2.13 -13.77
C LEU A 101 8.16 -1.75 -12.95
N VAL A 102 8.29 -0.46 -12.65
CA VAL A 102 9.30 0.01 -11.69
C VAL A 102 8.99 -0.51 -10.29
N GLU A 103 9.87 -1.36 -9.77
CA GLU A 103 9.75 -2.01 -8.48
C GLU A 103 10.98 -1.77 -7.56
N PRO A 104 10.77 -1.75 -6.23
CA PRO A 104 11.89 -1.65 -5.29
C PRO A 104 12.54 -3.02 -5.09
N LYS A 105 13.87 -3.14 -5.27
CA LYS A 105 14.69 -4.35 -5.01
C LYS A 105 14.02 -5.47 -4.20
N GLU A 106 13.74 -6.57 -4.88
CA GLU A 106 13.04 -7.70 -4.31
C GLU A 106 13.97 -8.86 -3.96
N THR A 107 13.48 -9.84 -3.22
CA THR A 107 14.32 -10.89 -2.67
C THR A 107 13.66 -12.26 -2.74
N ILE A 108 14.50 -13.28 -2.95
CA ILE A 108 14.16 -14.70 -2.97
C ILE A 108 15.11 -15.42 -2.00
N ALA A 109 14.60 -16.40 -1.25
CA ALA A 109 15.46 -17.32 -0.52
C ALA A 109 15.82 -18.48 -1.44
N VAL A 110 17.11 -18.71 -1.68
CA VAL A 110 17.61 -19.85 -2.47
C VAL A 110 18.42 -20.78 -1.57
N GLY A 111 18.48 -22.07 -1.90
CA GLY A 111 19.28 -22.97 -1.09
C GLY A 111 19.33 -24.42 -1.52
N ILE A 112 20.30 -25.11 -0.92
CA ILE A 112 20.52 -26.54 -0.98
C ILE A 112 19.77 -27.18 0.19
N PHE A 113 18.93 -28.17 -0.07
CA PHE A 113 18.14 -28.85 0.97
C PHE A 113 18.44 -30.35 1.09
N GLY A 114 19.27 -30.91 0.22
CA GLY A 114 19.72 -32.29 0.32
C GLY A 114 20.92 -32.52 -0.58
N THR A 115 21.83 -33.37 -0.15
CA THR A 115 23.02 -33.77 -0.89
C THR A 115 23.31 -35.25 -0.68
N TYR A 116 24.06 -35.85 -1.60
CA TYR A 116 24.57 -37.20 -1.47
C TYR A 116 25.89 -37.35 -2.25
N PRO A 117 26.90 -38.08 -1.74
CA PRO A 117 26.99 -38.68 -0.40
C PRO A 117 27.39 -37.68 0.69
N GLU A 118 27.83 -36.49 0.32
CA GLU A 118 28.25 -35.45 1.26
C GLU A 118 27.06 -34.90 2.05
N ARG A 119 27.32 -34.28 3.21
CA ARG A 119 26.27 -33.56 3.94
C ARG A 119 26.03 -32.16 3.37
N VAL A 120 24.87 -31.59 3.72
CA VAL A 120 24.60 -30.17 3.47
C VAL A 120 25.47 -29.32 4.41
N GLY A 121 26.36 -28.52 3.84
CA GLY A 121 27.27 -27.59 4.52
C GLY A 121 26.67 -26.20 4.73
N ARG A 122 27.44 -25.30 5.35
CA ARG A 122 27.07 -23.89 5.53
C ARG A 122 27.96 -22.98 4.68
N PRO A 123 27.38 -21.97 4.00
CA PRO A 123 25.96 -21.66 3.94
C PRO A 123 25.17 -22.63 3.02
N SER A 124 24.01 -23.11 3.47
CA SER A 124 23.08 -23.88 2.64
C SER A 124 21.92 -23.05 2.09
N ARG A 125 21.80 -21.81 2.57
CA ARG A 125 20.79 -20.84 2.16
C ARG A 125 21.44 -19.49 1.89
N ALA A 126 20.94 -18.80 0.89
CA ALA A 126 21.35 -17.46 0.53
C ALA A 126 20.14 -16.58 0.20
N LEU A 127 20.35 -15.26 0.28
CA LEU A 127 19.39 -14.26 -0.17
C LEU A 127 19.76 -13.83 -1.59
N LEU A 128 18.92 -14.15 -2.57
CA LEU A 128 19.01 -13.60 -3.92
C LEU A 128 18.24 -12.29 -3.95
N THR A 129 18.87 -11.21 -4.42
CA THR A 129 18.25 -9.89 -4.62
C THR A 129 18.03 -9.66 -6.11
N ILE A 130 16.79 -9.37 -6.51
CA ILE A 130 16.46 -8.89 -7.86
C ILE A 130 16.59 -7.37 -7.85
N VAL A 131 17.30 -6.83 -8.83
CA VAL A 131 17.44 -5.41 -9.08
C VAL A 131 16.63 -5.09 -10.34
N ASP A 132 15.57 -4.34 -10.14
CA ASP A 132 14.75 -3.71 -11.18
C ASP A 132 15.65 -2.87 -12.10
N ASP A 133 15.61 -3.15 -13.40
CA ASP A 133 16.34 -2.43 -14.44
C ASP A 133 15.47 -1.39 -15.17
N ASP A 134 14.24 -1.21 -14.69
CA ASP A 134 13.29 -0.23 -15.17
C ASP A 134 13.50 1.18 -14.58
N ALA A 135 13.07 2.19 -15.35
CA ALA A 135 13.18 3.59 -14.96
C ALA A 135 11.83 4.30 -14.93
N ILE A 136 11.63 5.15 -13.91
CA ILE A 136 10.47 6.04 -13.87
C ILE A 136 10.57 7.02 -15.04
N SER A 137 9.58 6.98 -15.94
CA SER A 137 9.48 7.94 -17.04
C SER A 137 9.38 9.36 -16.48
N THR A 138 10.16 10.26 -17.07
CA THR A 138 10.08 11.69 -16.78
C THR A 138 9.04 12.40 -17.65
N GLU A 139 8.50 11.70 -18.65
CA GLU A 139 7.49 12.21 -19.55
C GLU A 139 6.10 12.07 -18.93
N ARG A 140 5.41 13.20 -18.76
CA ARG A 140 4.04 13.26 -18.27
C ARG A 140 3.19 14.01 -19.29
N ASP A 141 2.20 13.32 -19.86
CA ASP A 141 1.18 13.97 -20.67
C ASP A 141 0.20 14.73 -19.75
N PRO A 142 0.13 16.08 -19.82
CA PRO A 142 -0.76 16.86 -18.97
C PRO A 142 -2.24 16.72 -19.35
N VAL A 143 -2.55 16.34 -20.60
CA VAL A 143 -3.93 16.15 -21.09
C VAL A 143 -4.40 14.70 -21.03
N ASN A 144 -3.46 13.74 -20.98
CA ASN A 144 -3.73 12.32 -20.75
C ASN A 144 -2.90 11.76 -19.57
N PRO A 145 -3.10 12.26 -18.33
CA PRO A 145 -2.27 11.90 -17.17
C PRO A 145 -2.41 10.44 -16.70
N LEU A 146 -3.27 9.63 -17.32
CA LEU A 146 -3.41 8.19 -17.07
C LEU A 146 -2.95 7.34 -18.26
N GLY A 147 -2.50 7.95 -19.36
CA GLY A 147 -2.13 7.25 -20.59
C GLY A 147 -3.26 6.37 -21.14
N LEU A 148 -4.51 6.83 -21.06
CA LEU A 148 -5.67 6.08 -21.56
C LEU A 148 -5.63 5.98 -23.08
N ASN A 149 -6.12 4.88 -23.62
CA ASN A 149 -6.32 4.67 -25.04
C ASN A 149 -7.78 4.26 -25.31
N PRO A 150 -8.59 5.10 -25.99
CA PRO A 150 -8.25 6.44 -26.48
C PRO A 150 -8.04 7.46 -25.34
N PRO A 151 -7.32 8.57 -25.60
CA PRO A 151 -7.18 9.65 -24.63
C PRO A 151 -8.56 10.26 -24.29
N PRO A 152 -8.75 10.78 -23.06
CA PRO A 152 -9.99 11.47 -22.72
C PRO A 152 -10.20 12.69 -23.64
N PRO A 153 -11.43 13.02 -24.07
CA PRO A 153 -11.73 14.07 -25.06
C PRO A 153 -11.52 15.52 -24.55
N GLY A 154 -10.49 15.77 -23.74
CA GLY A 154 -10.27 17.01 -23.00
C GLY A 154 -11.20 17.14 -21.79
N GLY A 155 -10.74 17.83 -20.75
CA GLY A 155 -11.53 18.06 -19.54
C GLY A 155 -11.28 17.03 -18.44
N ASN A 156 -12.23 16.11 -18.20
CA ASN A 156 -12.14 15.15 -17.09
C ASN A 156 -11.07 14.08 -17.38
N PRO A 157 -9.97 14.03 -16.63
CA PRO A 157 -8.87 13.08 -16.86
C PRO A 157 -9.26 11.62 -16.57
N LEU A 158 -10.45 11.38 -15.98
CA LEU A 158 -10.96 10.04 -15.67
C LEU A 158 -11.93 9.52 -16.75
N HIS A 159 -12.25 10.30 -17.77
CA HIS A 159 -13.16 9.88 -18.84
C HIS A 159 -12.60 8.67 -19.57
N GLY A 160 -13.39 7.59 -19.67
CA GLY A 160 -12.98 6.36 -20.34
C GLY A 160 -12.14 5.42 -19.47
N ALA A 161 -11.75 5.83 -18.26
CA ALA A 161 -11.01 4.98 -17.35
C ALA A 161 -11.86 3.76 -16.93
N ARG A 162 -11.27 2.57 -17.04
CA ARG A 162 -11.75 1.34 -16.41
C ARG A 162 -11.07 1.24 -15.06
N PHE A 163 -11.82 1.33 -13.96
CA PHE A 163 -11.19 1.26 -12.63
C PHE A 163 -10.97 -0.19 -12.21
N TYR A 164 -9.83 -0.47 -11.57
CA TYR A 164 -9.49 -1.80 -11.09
C TYR A 164 -10.55 -2.37 -10.15
N THR A 165 -11.01 -3.58 -10.46
CA THR A 165 -11.93 -4.34 -9.62
C THR A 165 -11.44 -5.77 -9.43
N ASN A 166 -11.32 -6.20 -8.17
CA ASN A 166 -11.03 -7.58 -7.83
C ASN A 166 -11.96 -8.01 -6.69
N PRO A 167 -13.22 -8.35 -7.01
CA PRO A 167 -14.25 -8.57 -5.99
C PRO A 167 -13.84 -9.57 -4.91
N PRO A 168 -13.23 -10.74 -5.21
CA PRO A 168 -12.77 -11.68 -4.18
C PRO A 168 -11.70 -11.12 -3.21
N ALA A 169 -10.90 -10.15 -3.66
CA ALA A 169 -9.81 -9.55 -2.89
C ALA A 169 -10.21 -8.26 -2.14
N THR A 170 -11.37 -7.67 -2.45
CA THR A 170 -11.91 -6.54 -1.66
C THR A 170 -12.17 -6.94 -0.20
N LEU A 171 -12.30 -5.94 0.68
CA LEU A 171 -12.69 -6.21 2.07
C LEU A 171 -14.06 -6.89 2.17
N ALA A 172 -15.04 -6.41 1.41
CA ALA A 172 -16.39 -6.96 1.39
C ALA A 172 -16.39 -8.38 0.81
N GLY A 173 -15.67 -8.63 -0.28
CA GLY A 173 -15.59 -9.96 -0.89
C GLY A 173 -14.85 -10.98 -0.04
N THR A 174 -13.79 -10.57 0.66
CA THR A 174 -13.10 -11.43 1.64
C THR A 174 -14.05 -11.89 2.74
N VAL A 175 -14.86 -10.98 3.28
CA VAL A 175 -15.87 -11.32 4.30
C VAL A 175 -17.01 -12.16 3.69
N ALA A 176 -17.47 -11.83 2.49
CA ALA A 176 -18.49 -12.59 1.78
C ALA A 176 -18.10 -14.06 1.60
N ARG A 177 -16.86 -14.34 1.14
CA ARG A 177 -16.33 -15.71 1.00
C ARG A 177 -16.33 -16.45 2.34
N ARG A 178 -15.87 -15.81 3.41
CA ARG A 178 -15.79 -16.40 4.75
C ARG A 178 -17.16 -16.78 5.30
N ILE A 179 -18.17 -15.95 5.07
CA ILE A 179 -19.52 -16.18 5.62
C ILE A 179 -20.45 -16.92 4.67
N ARG A 180 -20.05 -17.18 3.41
CA ARG A 180 -20.92 -17.74 2.36
C ARG A 180 -21.71 -18.97 2.77
N ARG A 181 -21.07 -19.92 3.48
CA ARG A 181 -21.73 -21.14 3.96
C ARG A 181 -22.67 -20.89 5.14
N LYS A 182 -22.27 -20.02 6.09
CA LYS A 182 -23.01 -19.76 7.34
C LYS A 182 -24.13 -18.73 7.17
N ARG A 183 -23.98 -17.75 6.27
CA ARG A 183 -24.89 -16.61 6.05
C ARG A 183 -24.97 -16.27 4.56
N PRO A 184 -25.54 -17.14 3.71
CA PRO A 184 -25.52 -16.98 2.25
C PRO A 184 -26.21 -15.71 1.76
N ALA A 185 -27.32 -15.30 2.39
CA ALA A 185 -28.00 -14.05 2.03
C ALA A 185 -27.15 -12.80 2.32
N ALA A 186 -26.46 -12.77 3.47
CA ALA A 186 -25.55 -11.68 3.80
C ALA A 186 -24.34 -11.65 2.85
N ALA A 187 -23.77 -12.82 2.52
CA ALA A 187 -22.69 -12.93 1.55
C ALA A 187 -23.11 -12.39 0.17
N ARG A 188 -24.32 -12.73 -0.31
CA ARG A 188 -24.87 -12.19 -1.56
C ARG A 188 -25.06 -10.68 -1.48
N ALA A 189 -25.57 -10.14 -0.37
CA ALA A 189 -25.73 -8.70 -0.22
C ALA A 189 -24.40 -7.93 -0.31
N LEU A 190 -23.29 -8.51 0.18
CA LEU A 190 -21.97 -7.88 0.11
C LEU A 190 -21.43 -7.70 -1.32
N SER A 191 -21.98 -8.39 -2.33
CA SER A 191 -21.63 -8.16 -3.75
C SER A 191 -21.84 -6.71 -4.17
N VAL A 192 -22.88 -6.04 -3.64
CA VAL A 192 -23.17 -4.62 -3.88
C VAL A 192 -21.97 -3.72 -3.55
N ILE A 193 -21.15 -4.12 -2.58
CA ILE A 193 -19.92 -3.43 -2.22
C ILE A 193 -18.71 -4.03 -2.97
N ALA A 194 -18.58 -5.35 -2.97
CA ALA A 194 -17.41 -6.06 -3.48
C ALA A 194 -17.19 -5.88 -4.99
N GLU A 195 -18.25 -5.71 -5.77
CA GLU A 195 -18.19 -5.52 -7.23
C GLU A 195 -17.81 -4.10 -7.65
N GLN A 196 -17.59 -3.19 -6.70
CA GLN A 196 -17.23 -1.80 -7.00
C GLN A 196 -15.73 -1.57 -6.79
N PRO A 197 -15.11 -0.63 -7.52
CA PRO A 197 -13.72 -0.24 -7.30
C PRO A 197 -13.48 0.20 -5.85
N GLU A 198 -12.54 -0.47 -5.16
CA GLU A 198 -12.14 -0.15 -3.80
C GLU A 198 -10.87 0.71 -3.80
N ALA A 199 -10.87 1.81 -3.03
CA ALA A 199 -9.64 2.57 -2.81
C ALA A 199 -8.72 1.83 -1.83
N LYS A 200 -7.57 1.34 -2.31
CA LYS A 200 -6.56 0.70 -1.45
C LYS A 200 -5.90 1.76 -0.57
N ARG A 201 -5.95 1.53 0.75
CA ARG A 201 -5.39 2.47 1.73
C ARG A 201 -3.93 2.19 2.07
N PHE A 202 -3.13 3.24 2.04
CA PHE A 202 -1.75 3.27 2.51
C PHE A 202 -1.57 4.36 3.58
N GLY A 203 -0.73 4.13 4.57
CA GLY A 203 -0.53 5.11 5.63
C GLY A 203 0.60 4.76 6.59
N SER A 204 0.53 5.29 7.81
CA SER A 204 1.59 5.12 8.82
C SER A 204 1.86 3.67 9.23
N TRP A 205 0.93 2.75 8.96
CA TRP A 205 1.09 1.32 9.22
C TRP A 205 1.95 0.61 8.16
N ASN A 206 2.18 1.23 6.99
CA ASN A 206 3.09 0.71 5.98
C ASN A 206 4.52 1.14 6.30
N ARG A 207 5.30 0.27 6.97
CA ARG A 207 6.72 0.51 7.31
C ARG A 207 7.60 0.67 6.08
N LYS A 208 7.31 -0.08 5.01
CA LYS A 208 7.98 -0.04 3.71
C LYS A 208 6.94 0.37 2.64
N PRO A 209 6.63 1.67 2.49
CA PRO A 209 5.53 2.10 1.63
C PRO A 209 5.76 1.78 0.15
N GLY A 210 6.99 1.86 -0.34
CA GLY A 210 7.35 1.51 -1.72
C GLY A 210 7.00 0.06 -2.05
N HIS A 211 7.59 -0.91 -1.35
CA HIS A 211 7.25 -2.33 -1.53
C HIS A 211 5.75 -2.61 -1.37
N ALA A 212 5.10 -1.99 -0.39
CA ALA A 212 3.69 -2.25 -0.13
C ALA A 212 2.79 -1.79 -1.29
N VAL A 213 3.13 -0.68 -1.95
CA VAL A 213 2.35 -0.17 -3.09
C VAL A 213 2.75 -0.87 -4.39
N ALA A 214 4.05 -1.11 -4.62
CA ALA A 214 4.55 -1.86 -5.78
C ALA A 214 3.92 -3.26 -5.86
N GLN A 215 4.05 -4.06 -4.79
CA GLN A 215 3.46 -5.40 -4.71
C GLN A 215 1.95 -5.40 -5.01
N TRP A 216 1.21 -4.39 -4.53
CA TRP A 216 -0.23 -4.32 -4.77
C TRP A 216 -0.57 -3.87 -6.20
N LEU A 217 0.23 -2.97 -6.77
CA LEU A 217 0.06 -2.50 -8.14
C LEU A 217 0.51 -3.55 -9.16
N SER A 218 1.60 -4.27 -8.93
CA SER A 218 2.02 -5.43 -9.74
C SER A 218 0.91 -6.48 -9.79
N ALA A 219 0.30 -6.82 -8.66
CA ALA A 219 -0.85 -7.74 -8.63
C ALA A 219 -2.10 -7.20 -9.39
N ALA A 220 -2.27 -5.87 -9.44
CA ALA A 220 -3.36 -5.26 -10.22
C ALA A 220 -3.04 -5.22 -11.72
N HIS A 221 -1.79 -4.94 -12.09
CA HIS A 221 -1.31 -4.93 -13.46
C HIS A 221 -1.41 -6.31 -14.11
N HIS A 222 -0.99 -7.35 -13.38
CA HIS A 222 -1.11 -8.74 -13.82
C HIS A 222 -2.57 -9.23 -13.90
N HIS A 223 -3.52 -8.54 -13.27
CA HIS A 223 -4.94 -8.82 -13.44
C HIS A 223 -5.47 -8.25 -14.76
N ASP A 224 -5.25 -6.95 -15.00
CA ASP A 224 -5.54 -6.27 -16.26
C ASP A 224 -4.73 -4.95 -16.31
N PRO A 225 -3.78 -4.79 -17.25
CA PRO A 225 -2.90 -3.62 -17.33
C PRO A 225 -3.62 -2.33 -17.79
N ASP A 226 -4.84 -2.44 -18.32
CA ASP A 226 -5.67 -1.29 -18.73
C ASP A 226 -6.56 -0.77 -17.59
N GLU A 227 -6.68 -1.52 -16.50
CA GLU A 227 -7.41 -1.07 -15.33
C GLU A 227 -6.62 -0.02 -14.54
N VAL A 228 -7.33 0.96 -13.98
CA VAL A 228 -6.78 2.08 -13.21
C VAL A 228 -7.04 1.84 -11.73
N PRO A 229 -6.01 1.53 -10.92
CA PRO A 229 -6.18 1.33 -9.49
C PRO A 229 -6.45 2.63 -8.74
N LEU A 230 -7.32 2.54 -7.72
CA LEU A 230 -7.65 3.63 -6.82
C LEU A 230 -6.83 3.52 -5.53
N LEU A 231 -6.05 4.54 -5.23
CA LEU A 231 -5.22 4.63 -4.03
C LEU A 231 -5.76 5.71 -3.10
N ALA A 232 -5.69 5.49 -1.80
CA ALA A 232 -5.96 6.53 -0.80
C ALA A 232 -4.86 6.53 0.26
N THR A 233 -4.32 7.72 0.57
CA THR A 233 -3.30 7.84 1.62
C THR A 233 -3.90 8.40 2.91
N TYR A 234 -3.40 7.91 4.04
CA TYR A 234 -3.80 8.33 5.38
C TYR A 234 -2.60 8.24 6.34
N ARG A 235 -1.59 9.07 6.07
CA ARG A 235 -0.30 9.04 6.78
C ARG A 235 -0.22 10.14 7.84
N LEU A 236 -0.83 11.30 7.59
CA LEU A 236 -0.94 12.38 8.58
C LEU A 236 -2.01 12.02 9.61
N ARG A 237 -1.59 11.56 10.79
CA ARG A 237 -2.50 11.31 11.91
C ARG A 237 -2.33 12.38 12.97
N HIS A 238 -3.34 13.23 13.14
CA HIS A 238 -3.46 14.04 14.35
C HIS A 238 -4.27 13.27 15.39
N ARG A 239 -3.58 12.74 16.40
CA ARG A 239 -4.18 11.90 17.46
C ARG A 239 -4.93 12.72 18.51
N SER A 240 -4.58 13.98 18.71
CA SER A 240 -5.26 14.89 19.66
C SER A 240 -5.18 16.34 19.19
N CYS A 241 -6.23 17.10 19.51
CA CYS A 241 -6.33 18.51 19.19
C CYS A 241 -5.66 19.29 20.33
N GLY A 242 -4.51 19.94 20.08
CA GLY A 242 -3.68 20.52 21.16
C GLY A 242 -2.59 21.49 20.71
N GLY A 243 -2.67 22.01 19.48
CA GLY A 243 -1.72 22.99 18.94
C GLY A 243 -0.41 22.40 18.40
N VAL A 244 -0.16 21.11 18.60
CA VAL A 244 1.09 20.43 18.21
C VAL A 244 1.03 19.96 16.77
N GLY A 245 2.06 20.29 15.98
CA GLY A 245 2.33 19.67 14.69
C GLY A 245 3.54 18.74 14.79
N ASP A 246 3.80 17.98 13.72
CA ASP A 246 4.96 17.09 13.63
C ASP A 246 6.26 17.83 13.95
N SER A 247 7.16 17.15 14.65
CA SER A 247 8.55 17.59 14.83
C SER A 247 9.30 17.62 13.50
N ARG A 248 10.46 18.28 13.43
CA ARG A 248 11.31 18.28 12.21
C ARG A 248 11.66 16.85 11.75
N ARG A 249 11.89 15.93 12.70
CA ARG A 249 12.20 14.53 12.43
C ARG A 249 10.99 13.78 11.87
N GLU A 250 9.80 14.02 12.40
CA GLU A 250 8.56 13.40 11.91
C GLU A 250 8.19 13.93 10.52
N ALA A 251 8.31 15.24 10.30
CA ALA A 251 8.12 15.85 8.99
C ALA A 251 9.12 15.32 7.95
N ALA A 252 10.40 15.11 8.32
CA ALA A 252 11.36 14.47 7.43
C ALA A 252 10.96 13.01 7.10
N ARG A 253 10.52 12.23 8.09
CA ARG A 253 10.01 10.86 7.88
C ARG A 253 8.76 10.84 7.02
N TYR A 254 7.91 11.86 7.12
CA TYR A 254 6.73 12.03 6.29
C TYR A 254 7.11 12.23 4.82
N LYS A 255 8.03 13.16 4.53
CA LYS A 255 8.53 13.44 3.18
C LYS A 255 9.20 12.20 2.57
N GLU A 256 10.03 11.52 3.36
CA GLU A 256 10.69 10.28 2.95
C GLU A 256 9.70 9.14 2.67
N TRP A 257 8.63 9.03 3.46
CA TRP A 257 7.57 8.06 3.22
C TRP A 257 6.91 8.28 1.85
N TYR A 258 6.66 9.53 1.47
CA TYR A 258 6.08 9.86 0.15
C TYR A 258 7.05 9.69 -1.01
N ARG A 259 8.36 9.95 -0.83
CA ARG A 259 9.37 9.60 -1.84
C ARG A 259 9.35 8.10 -2.12
N LYS A 260 9.40 7.27 -1.08
CA LYS A 260 9.35 5.81 -1.21
C LYS A 260 8.02 5.30 -1.75
N PHE A 261 6.91 5.90 -1.34
CA PHE A 261 5.60 5.58 -1.89
C PHE A 261 5.53 5.88 -3.39
N ALA A 262 5.98 7.06 -3.82
CA ALA A 262 6.00 7.42 -5.24
C ALA A 262 6.96 6.53 -6.05
N GLN A 263 8.12 6.16 -5.50
CA GLN A 263 9.02 5.20 -6.13
C GLN A 263 8.32 3.87 -6.41
N GLY A 264 7.59 3.31 -5.44
CA GLY A 264 6.84 2.06 -5.67
C GLY A 264 5.56 2.22 -6.50
N VAL A 265 5.10 3.45 -6.76
CA VAL A 265 4.05 3.68 -7.77
C VAL A 265 4.66 3.64 -9.17
N GLY A 266 5.87 4.20 -9.33
CA GLY A 266 6.63 4.10 -10.57
C GLY A 266 5.86 4.65 -11.78
N ASN A 267 5.80 3.85 -12.83
CA ASN A 267 5.14 4.17 -14.10
C ASN A 267 3.65 3.74 -14.16
N GLN A 268 3.11 3.17 -13.08
CA GLN A 268 1.75 2.65 -13.08
C GLN A 268 0.71 3.77 -13.19
N ARG A 269 -0.33 3.52 -13.99
CA ARG A 269 -1.48 4.43 -14.09
C ARG A 269 -2.29 4.36 -12.80
N VAL A 270 -2.47 5.46 -12.07
CA VAL A 270 -3.20 5.44 -10.78
C VAL A 270 -4.02 6.70 -10.52
N VAL A 271 -5.12 6.55 -9.78
CA VAL A 271 -5.80 7.68 -9.14
C VAL A 271 -5.47 7.69 -7.66
N ILE A 272 -4.97 8.82 -7.15
CA ILE A 272 -4.55 8.98 -5.75
C ILE A 272 -5.43 9.99 -5.03
N PHE A 273 -6.20 9.52 -4.05
CA PHE A 273 -6.88 10.33 -3.05
C PHE A 273 -5.91 10.64 -1.90
N TYR A 274 -5.27 11.80 -1.99
CA TYR A 274 -4.16 12.20 -1.15
C TYR A 274 -4.62 12.77 0.21
N GLU A 275 -4.22 12.06 1.27
CA GLU A 275 -4.31 12.41 2.70
C GLU A 275 -5.70 12.68 3.24
N ILE A 276 -6.42 11.59 3.52
CA ILE A 276 -7.70 11.63 4.25
C ILE A 276 -7.53 12.44 5.55
N ASP A 277 -8.44 13.39 5.78
CA ASP A 277 -8.50 14.26 6.97
C ASP A 277 -7.28 15.17 7.25
N ALA A 278 -6.39 15.41 6.28
CA ALA A 278 -5.22 16.27 6.52
C ALA A 278 -5.56 17.76 6.66
N LEU A 279 -6.36 18.33 5.76
CA LEU A 279 -6.68 19.77 5.79
C LEU A 279 -7.86 20.11 6.71
N ILE A 280 -8.74 19.15 6.98
CA ILE A 280 -9.86 19.36 7.89
C ILE A 280 -9.41 19.51 9.35
N THR A 281 -8.30 18.88 9.72
CA THR A 281 -7.78 18.84 11.11
C THR A 281 -6.92 20.05 11.46
N VAL A 282 -6.62 20.96 10.53
CA VAL A 282 -5.65 22.06 10.77
C VAL A 282 -6.11 23.10 11.81
N LYS A 283 -7.39 23.15 12.17
CA LYS A 283 -7.86 23.99 13.30
C LYS A 283 -7.25 23.55 14.63
N CYS A 284 -6.79 22.31 14.72
CA CYS A 284 -6.12 21.77 15.89
C CYS A 284 -4.67 22.24 16.05
N LEU A 285 -4.12 23.02 15.12
CA LEU A 285 -2.70 23.34 15.05
C LEU A 285 -2.41 24.78 15.45
N SER A 286 -1.28 24.96 16.14
CA SER A 286 -0.66 26.28 16.32
C SER A 286 -0.23 26.86 14.96
N ARG A 287 0.12 28.15 14.93
CA ARG A 287 0.69 28.77 13.72
C ARG A 287 1.93 28.02 13.22
N ARG A 288 2.77 27.52 14.14
CA ARG A 288 3.95 26.69 13.81
C ARG A 288 3.53 25.33 13.24
N GLY A 289 2.63 24.62 13.92
CA GLY A 289 2.14 23.32 13.47
C GLY A 289 1.45 23.39 12.10
N LEU A 290 0.70 24.46 11.83
CA LEU A 290 0.11 24.71 10.52
C LEU A 290 1.19 24.91 9.44
N ARG A 291 2.28 25.64 9.72
CA ARG A 291 3.39 25.79 8.76
C ARG A 291 4.02 24.45 8.45
N THR A 292 4.29 23.61 9.45
CA THR A 292 4.80 22.25 9.24
C THR A 292 3.85 21.43 8.37
N ARG A 293 2.55 21.41 8.70
CA ARG A 293 1.54 20.67 7.93
C ARG A 293 1.48 21.11 6.46
N ILE A 294 1.55 22.41 6.20
CA ILE A 294 1.57 22.93 4.83
C ILE A 294 2.84 22.51 4.09
N ASP A 295 4.00 22.56 4.74
CA ASP A 295 5.28 22.16 4.16
C ASP A 295 5.34 20.65 3.83
N GLU A 296 4.89 19.81 4.76
CA GLU A 296 4.71 18.37 4.55
C GLU A 296 3.85 18.09 3.32
N MET A 297 2.65 18.67 3.29
CA MET A 297 1.72 18.42 2.21
C MET A 297 2.19 18.96 0.87
N ARG A 298 2.84 20.13 0.87
CA ARG A 298 3.43 20.70 -0.35
C ARG A 298 4.54 19.81 -0.91
N SER A 299 5.40 19.27 -0.05
CA SER A 299 6.47 18.34 -0.47
C SER A 299 5.90 17.04 -1.03
N ALA A 300 4.88 16.47 -0.40
CA ALA A 300 4.22 15.26 -0.89
C ALA A 300 3.50 15.50 -2.22
N ILE A 301 2.76 16.61 -2.36
CA ILE A 301 2.10 17.00 -3.62
C ILE A 301 3.13 17.18 -4.73
N ALA A 302 4.27 17.82 -4.47
CA ALA A 302 5.34 17.95 -5.46
C ALA A 302 5.89 16.58 -5.90
N THR A 303 6.01 15.64 -4.96
CA THR A 303 6.47 14.27 -5.25
C THR A 303 5.44 13.50 -6.07
N LEU A 304 4.16 13.52 -5.70
CA LEU A 304 3.09 12.82 -6.40
C LEU A 304 2.79 13.45 -7.77
N ALA A 305 2.97 14.76 -7.92
CA ALA A 305 2.82 15.45 -9.20
C ALA A 305 3.92 15.11 -10.22
N ALA A 306 5.03 14.53 -9.78
CA ALA A 306 6.11 14.09 -10.66
C ALA A 306 5.88 12.68 -11.23
N LEU A 307 4.86 11.95 -10.74
CA LEU A 307 4.53 10.63 -11.28
C LEU A 307 3.99 10.77 -12.73
N PRO A 308 4.49 9.97 -13.68
CA PRO A 308 4.18 10.14 -15.10
C PRO A 308 2.74 9.79 -15.44
N ARG A 309 2.13 8.82 -14.72
CA ARG A 309 0.77 8.33 -14.99
C ARG A 309 -0.18 8.44 -13.79
N ALA A 310 -0.06 9.53 -13.02
CA ALA A 310 -0.93 9.74 -11.86
C ALA A 310 -1.94 10.88 -12.03
N VAL A 311 -3.18 10.62 -11.60
CA VAL A 311 -4.19 11.64 -11.32
C VAL A 311 -4.36 11.77 -9.80
N VAL A 312 -4.16 12.98 -9.27
CA VAL A 312 -4.08 13.21 -7.81
C VAL A 312 -5.11 14.23 -7.36
N TYR A 313 -5.88 13.87 -6.34
CA TYR A 313 -6.82 14.75 -5.65
C TYR A 313 -6.45 14.86 -4.17
N VAL A 314 -6.21 16.07 -3.66
CA VAL A 314 -5.95 16.32 -2.22
C VAL A 314 -7.25 16.45 -1.42
N ASP A 315 -7.28 15.96 -0.17
CA ASP A 315 -8.44 16.15 0.72
C ASP A 315 -8.75 17.63 0.96
N ALA A 316 -10.03 18.00 0.81
CA ALA A 316 -10.55 19.33 1.09
C ALA A 316 -11.68 19.32 2.15
N GLY A 317 -11.70 18.29 3.01
CA GLY A 317 -12.69 18.13 4.06
C GLY A 317 -14.10 17.98 3.49
N ALA A 318 -15.08 18.71 4.06
CA ALA A 318 -16.48 18.59 3.66
C ALA A 318 -17.25 19.91 3.88
N SER A 319 -18.44 20.03 3.27
CA SER A 319 -19.29 21.24 3.30
C SER A 319 -19.84 21.65 4.66
N ASP A 320 -19.69 20.81 5.68
CA ASP A 320 -20.04 21.08 7.08
C ASP A 320 -18.81 21.30 7.97
N ALA A 321 -17.60 21.36 7.41
CA ALA A 321 -16.36 21.46 8.18
C ALA A 321 -15.71 22.86 8.15
N ARG A 322 -15.55 23.44 6.96
CA ARG A 322 -14.85 24.72 6.76
C ARG A 322 -15.48 25.52 5.63
N PRO A 323 -15.54 26.86 5.70
CA PRO A 323 -16.02 27.68 4.58
C PRO A 323 -15.16 27.52 3.31
N PRO A 324 -15.75 27.56 2.09
CA PRO A 324 -15.03 27.40 0.83
C PRO A 324 -13.82 28.30 0.66
N GLN A 325 -13.94 29.57 1.05
CA GLN A 325 -12.88 30.60 0.96
C GLN A 325 -11.64 30.18 1.76
N ASN A 326 -11.86 29.64 2.95
CA ASN A 326 -10.79 29.25 3.86
C ASN A 326 -10.14 27.94 3.42
N MET A 327 -10.90 27.02 2.83
CA MET A 327 -10.35 25.80 2.26
C MET A 327 -9.54 26.10 0.99
N ALA A 328 -10.04 26.97 0.09
CA ALA A 328 -9.31 27.42 -1.10
C ALA A 328 -7.94 28.03 -0.75
N LYS A 329 -7.85 28.84 0.32
CA LYS A 329 -6.57 29.37 0.82
C LYS A 329 -5.60 28.28 1.25
N LEU A 330 -6.06 27.20 1.90
CA LEU A 330 -5.22 26.07 2.30
C LEU A 330 -4.76 25.26 1.09
N LEU A 331 -5.67 24.96 0.17
CA LEU A 331 -5.38 24.21 -1.06
C LEU A 331 -4.30 24.90 -1.90
N ARG A 332 -4.36 26.23 -2.06
CA ARG A 332 -3.29 27.01 -2.72
C ARG A 332 -1.96 26.87 -1.98
N LYS A 333 -1.97 26.93 -0.64
CA LYS A 333 -0.75 26.82 0.18
C LYS A 333 -0.09 25.44 0.07
N VAL A 334 -0.86 24.35 0.00
CA VAL A 334 -0.29 23.00 -0.20
C VAL A 334 0.08 22.72 -1.65
N GLY A 335 -0.23 23.61 -2.59
CA GLY A 335 0.22 23.48 -3.97
C GLY A 335 -0.70 22.68 -4.87
N VAL A 336 -2.03 22.73 -4.64
CA VAL A 336 -3.05 22.08 -5.50
C VAL A 336 -2.90 22.42 -7.00
N GLY A 337 -2.23 23.54 -7.32
CA GLY A 337 -1.87 23.94 -8.69
C GLY A 337 -1.12 22.85 -9.48
N ARG A 338 -0.33 22.01 -8.79
CA ARG A 338 0.52 20.97 -9.39
C ARG A 338 -0.19 19.65 -9.70
N ILE A 339 -1.44 19.51 -9.24
CA ILE A 339 -2.24 18.28 -9.36
C ILE A 339 -3.62 18.60 -9.96
N GLN A 340 -4.40 17.55 -10.22
CA GLN A 340 -5.70 17.63 -10.90
C GLN A 340 -6.72 18.40 -10.08
N GLY A 341 -6.72 18.20 -8.76
CA GLY A 341 -7.49 19.05 -7.87
C GLY A 341 -7.66 18.47 -6.48
N PHE A 342 -8.90 18.37 -6.02
CA PHE A 342 -9.21 18.00 -4.64
C PHE A 342 -10.40 17.05 -4.53
N TYR A 343 -10.58 16.41 -3.38
CA TYR A 343 -11.79 15.64 -3.10
C TYR A 343 -12.44 16.08 -1.80
N THR A 344 -13.75 15.84 -1.69
CA THR A 344 -14.49 16.15 -0.46
C THR A 344 -15.18 14.93 0.12
N ASN A 345 -15.65 15.08 1.35
CA ASN A 345 -16.50 14.15 2.07
C ASN A 345 -15.80 12.85 2.51
N ALA A 346 -14.46 12.84 2.61
CA ALA A 346 -13.64 11.65 2.89
C ALA A 346 -14.14 10.79 4.07
N THR A 347 -14.43 11.42 5.19
CA THR A 347 -14.93 10.81 6.44
C THR A 347 -16.30 11.36 6.86
N HIS A 348 -16.90 12.18 6.00
CA HIS A 348 -18.20 12.79 6.21
C HIS A 348 -19.27 12.11 5.36
N GLN A 349 -20.52 12.45 5.64
CA GLN A 349 -21.69 11.80 5.05
C GLN A 349 -22.62 12.82 4.40
N ASN A 350 -22.12 14.01 4.05
CA ASN A 350 -22.94 15.05 3.46
C ASN A 350 -23.54 14.59 2.12
N LYS A 351 -24.80 14.98 1.86
CA LYS A 351 -25.47 14.67 0.59
C LYS A 351 -24.63 15.16 -0.59
N THR A 352 -24.53 14.35 -1.64
CA THR A 352 -23.72 14.64 -2.84
C THR A 352 -23.97 16.04 -3.41
N LEU A 353 -25.23 16.47 -3.55
CA LEU A 353 -25.55 17.81 -4.06
C LEU A 353 -24.98 18.95 -3.22
N ARG A 354 -24.91 18.78 -1.90
CA ARG A 354 -24.34 19.78 -0.98
C ARG A 354 -22.82 19.87 -1.15
N GLU A 355 -22.18 18.73 -1.36
CA GLU A 355 -20.74 18.65 -1.64
C GLU A 355 -20.40 19.23 -3.02
N ILE A 356 -21.20 18.98 -4.06
CA ILE A 356 -21.05 19.62 -5.38
C ILE A 356 -21.09 21.15 -5.25
N LYS A 357 -22.10 21.69 -4.56
CA LYS A 357 -22.23 23.16 -4.35
C LYS A 357 -21.04 23.74 -3.57
N TYR A 358 -20.53 23.00 -2.59
CA TYR A 358 -19.36 23.39 -1.80
C TYR A 358 -18.06 23.36 -2.64
N ALA A 359 -17.84 22.27 -3.37
CA ALA A 359 -16.67 22.06 -4.20
C ALA A 359 -16.62 23.04 -5.38
N ASN A 360 -17.76 23.34 -6.04
CA ASN A 360 -17.80 24.37 -7.08
C ASN A 360 -17.35 25.74 -6.57
N LYS A 361 -17.74 26.11 -5.34
CA LYS A 361 -17.27 27.36 -4.70
C LYS A 361 -15.77 27.34 -4.40
N ILE A 362 -15.18 26.18 -4.09
CA ILE A 362 -13.74 26.04 -3.92
C ILE A 362 -13.04 26.14 -5.27
N SER A 363 -13.48 25.33 -6.24
CA SER A 363 -12.92 25.24 -7.61
C SER A 363 -12.80 26.62 -8.25
N ALA A 364 -13.87 27.42 -8.22
CA ALA A 364 -13.88 28.79 -8.74
C ALA A 364 -12.82 29.71 -8.10
N ARG A 365 -12.39 29.43 -6.86
CA ARG A 365 -11.39 30.22 -6.11
C ARG A 365 -9.96 29.74 -6.30
N ILE A 366 -9.76 28.59 -6.94
CA ILE A 366 -8.43 27.99 -7.15
C ILE A 366 -8.16 27.73 -8.64
N GLY A 367 -8.74 28.54 -9.52
CA GLY A 367 -8.49 28.49 -10.97
C GLY A 367 -9.24 27.37 -11.69
N GLY A 368 -10.43 26.99 -11.21
CA GLY A 368 -11.26 26.00 -11.88
C GLY A 368 -10.76 24.56 -11.75
N LYS A 369 -9.90 24.27 -10.76
CA LYS A 369 -9.41 22.91 -10.49
C LYS A 369 -10.55 21.92 -10.31
N HIS A 370 -10.32 20.70 -10.77
CA HIS A 370 -11.30 19.65 -10.76
C HIS A 370 -11.49 19.05 -9.37
N TYR A 371 -12.55 18.27 -9.21
CA TYR A 371 -12.79 17.60 -7.95
C TYR A 371 -13.58 16.31 -8.08
N VAL A 372 -13.48 15.49 -7.03
CA VAL A 372 -14.27 14.26 -6.86
C VAL A 372 -14.92 14.23 -5.48
N ILE A 373 -15.96 13.42 -5.32
CA ILE A 373 -16.71 13.35 -4.05
C ILE A 373 -16.73 11.92 -3.53
N ASN A 374 -16.42 11.74 -2.24
CA ASN A 374 -16.65 10.48 -1.57
C ASN A 374 -18.16 10.27 -1.31
N THR A 375 -18.70 9.18 -1.83
CA THR A 375 -20.12 8.78 -1.70
C THR A 375 -20.31 7.47 -0.93
N ALA A 376 -19.24 6.93 -0.33
CA ALA A 376 -19.25 5.60 0.31
C ALA A 376 -20.39 5.40 1.33
N THR A 377 -20.78 6.44 2.06
CA THR A 377 -21.77 6.33 3.15
C THR A 377 -22.77 7.49 3.20
N ASN A 378 -22.98 8.20 2.09
CA ASN A 378 -23.75 9.46 2.07
C ASN A 378 -25.16 9.36 1.44
N GLY A 379 -25.67 8.16 1.16
CA GLY A 379 -26.96 7.95 0.47
C GLY A 379 -28.17 8.57 1.18
N LYS A 380 -28.12 8.59 2.52
CA LYS A 380 -29.12 9.23 3.37
C LYS A 380 -28.68 10.59 3.93
N GLY A 381 -27.50 11.08 3.55
CA GLY A 381 -26.91 12.29 4.11
C GLY A 381 -26.40 12.13 5.55
N ALA A 382 -25.81 13.21 6.08
CA ALA A 382 -25.16 13.21 7.39
C ALA A 382 -26.18 13.21 8.52
N LEU A 383 -25.95 12.37 9.53
CA LEU A 383 -26.75 12.37 10.75
C LEU A 383 -26.37 13.58 11.60
N ARG A 384 -27.34 14.46 11.91
CA ARG A 384 -27.09 15.68 12.69
C ARG A 384 -27.48 15.47 14.15
N PRO A 385 -26.57 15.72 15.11
CA PRO A 385 -26.92 15.67 16.52
C PRO A 385 -27.83 16.86 16.89
N ARG A 386 -28.70 16.68 17.88
CA ARG A 386 -29.52 17.77 18.44
C ARG A 386 -28.65 18.90 18.99
N ASN A 387 -27.66 18.56 19.82
CA ASN A 387 -26.70 19.53 20.36
C ASN A 387 -25.43 19.58 19.48
N ARG A 388 -25.40 20.52 18.53
CA ARG A 388 -24.27 20.71 17.61
C ARG A 388 -23.04 21.36 18.25
N VAL A 389 -23.22 22.05 19.37
CA VAL A 389 -22.10 22.66 20.12
C VAL A 389 -21.25 21.55 20.74
N ARG A 390 -21.91 20.56 21.37
CA ARG A 390 -21.24 19.46 22.05
C ARG A 390 -20.71 18.39 21.09
N TYR A 391 -21.48 18.02 20.07
CA TYR A 391 -21.19 16.86 19.23
C TYR A 391 -20.74 17.21 17.80
N GLY A 392 -20.60 18.50 17.50
CA GLY A 392 -20.23 18.98 16.17
C GLY A 392 -21.38 18.94 15.16
N ASN A 393 -21.05 19.13 13.89
CA ASN A 393 -22.04 19.31 12.82
C ASN A 393 -22.69 18.02 12.34
N SER A 394 -22.06 16.87 12.60
CA SER A 394 -22.53 15.56 12.18
C SER A 394 -21.93 14.45 13.05
N ILE A 395 -22.73 13.40 13.29
CA ILE A 395 -22.25 12.13 13.84
C ILE A 395 -21.57 11.39 12.69
N ARG A 396 -20.27 11.09 12.84
CA ARG A 396 -19.42 10.50 11.80
C ARG A 396 -18.95 9.08 12.14
N CYS A 397 -18.64 8.84 13.41
CA CYS A 397 -18.11 7.57 13.89
C CYS A 397 -19.21 6.49 13.81
N ASN A 398 -19.15 5.60 12.82
CA ASN A 398 -20.13 4.54 12.57
C ASN A 398 -21.58 5.01 12.71
N ALA A 399 -21.92 6.14 12.08
CA ALA A 399 -23.22 6.77 12.28
C ALA A 399 -24.39 5.84 11.88
N PRO A 400 -25.45 5.74 12.69
CA PRO A 400 -26.62 4.93 12.38
C PRO A 400 -27.47 5.50 11.25
N ASP A 401 -28.20 4.57 10.66
CA ASP A 401 -29.17 4.75 9.58
C ASP A 401 -28.55 5.38 8.33
N ARG A 402 -27.23 5.27 8.13
CA ARG A 402 -26.58 5.76 6.90
C ARG A 402 -26.75 4.74 5.79
N GLY A 403 -26.55 5.18 4.56
CA GLY A 403 -26.73 4.37 3.36
C GLY A 403 -25.60 4.57 2.37
N LEU A 404 -25.36 3.57 1.52
CA LEU A 404 -24.49 3.73 0.36
C LEU A 404 -25.00 4.88 -0.52
N GLY A 405 -24.12 5.78 -0.92
CA GLY A 405 -24.44 6.80 -1.93
C GLY A 405 -24.23 6.28 -3.35
N PRO A 406 -24.24 7.17 -4.36
CA PRO A 406 -23.91 6.83 -5.75
C PRO A 406 -22.68 5.92 -5.87
N LYS A 407 -22.78 4.89 -6.71
CA LYS A 407 -21.68 3.96 -7.00
C LYS A 407 -20.51 4.71 -7.67
N PRO A 408 -19.27 4.20 -7.54
CA PRO A 408 -18.12 4.82 -8.19
C PRO A 408 -18.32 5.01 -9.69
N THR A 409 -18.17 6.23 -10.19
CA THR A 409 -18.27 6.53 -11.62
C THR A 409 -17.65 7.87 -11.96
N TRP A 410 -17.00 7.95 -13.12
CA TRP A 410 -16.60 9.21 -13.77
C TRP A 410 -17.70 9.79 -14.66
N ASN A 411 -18.72 9.00 -15.01
CA ASN A 411 -19.82 9.41 -15.87
C ASN A 411 -20.81 10.27 -15.07
N VAL A 412 -20.52 11.57 -15.01
CA VAL A 412 -21.29 12.55 -14.28
C VAL A 412 -21.80 13.66 -15.23
N PRO A 413 -23.02 14.18 -15.01
CA PRO A 413 -23.56 15.27 -15.81
C PRO A 413 -22.69 16.52 -15.83
N ALA A 414 -22.47 17.09 -17.02
CA ALA A 414 -21.67 18.32 -17.23
C ALA A 414 -22.14 19.52 -16.38
N ARG A 415 -23.45 19.60 -16.07
CA ARG A 415 -24.04 20.62 -15.17
C ARG A 415 -23.46 20.64 -13.76
N PHE A 416 -22.75 19.59 -13.34
CA PHE A 416 -22.05 19.58 -12.06
C PHE A 416 -20.72 20.36 -12.07
N GLY A 417 -20.35 20.95 -13.21
CA GLY A 417 -19.18 21.80 -13.34
C GLY A 417 -17.92 20.95 -13.47
N ARG A 418 -16.96 21.15 -12.56
CA ARG A 418 -15.64 20.49 -12.61
C ARG A 418 -15.58 19.17 -11.81
N LEU A 419 -16.73 18.49 -11.67
CA LEU A 419 -16.81 17.19 -11.02
C LEU A 419 -16.28 16.13 -11.99
N ASP A 420 -15.22 15.43 -11.60
CA ASP A 420 -14.62 14.34 -12.39
C ASP A 420 -15.25 12.98 -12.08
N GLY A 421 -15.90 12.85 -10.92
CA GLY A 421 -16.54 11.60 -10.53
C GLY A 421 -16.92 11.53 -9.06
N VAL A 422 -17.66 10.49 -8.74
CA VAL A 422 -18.01 10.10 -7.37
C VAL A 422 -17.37 8.76 -7.07
N PHE A 423 -16.84 8.57 -5.87
CA PHE A 423 -16.06 7.38 -5.52
C PHE A 423 -16.32 6.93 -4.09
N TRP A 424 -15.99 5.67 -3.79
CA TRP A 424 -16.10 5.10 -2.46
C TRP A 424 -14.75 5.10 -1.72
N ILE A 425 -14.16 6.29 -1.53
CA ILE A 425 -12.85 6.52 -0.88
C ILE A 425 -12.83 6.04 0.60
N GLY A 426 -13.99 6.12 1.25
CA GLY A 426 -14.22 5.65 2.62
C GLY A 426 -14.11 4.13 2.82
N ASN A 427 -14.27 3.36 1.73
CA ASN A 427 -14.55 1.92 1.67
C ASN A 427 -15.77 1.54 2.55
N PRO A 428 -16.97 1.32 1.96
CA PRO A 428 -18.15 0.97 2.72
C PRO A 428 -17.96 -0.29 3.58
N GLY A 429 -18.50 -0.25 4.81
CA GLY A 429 -18.33 -1.32 5.79
C GLY A 429 -17.04 -1.24 6.62
N ARG A 430 -16.08 -0.39 6.26
CA ARG A 430 -14.90 -0.14 7.11
C ARG A 430 -15.30 0.67 8.36
N SER A 431 -15.03 0.13 9.54
CA SER A 431 -15.33 0.75 10.83
C SER A 431 -14.46 1.98 11.09
N ALA A 432 -15.04 3.01 11.69
CA ALA A 432 -14.33 4.18 12.20
C ALA A 432 -13.76 3.97 13.63
N GLY A 433 -13.99 2.83 14.26
CA GLY A 433 -13.63 2.54 15.65
C GLY A 433 -14.79 1.90 16.43
N SER A 434 -14.67 1.73 17.73
CA SER A 434 -15.80 1.18 18.52
C SER A 434 -17.01 2.12 18.51
N CYS A 435 -16.74 3.43 18.61
CA CYS A 435 -17.73 4.51 18.57
C CYS A 435 -18.90 4.33 19.57
N GLY A 436 -18.74 3.51 20.62
CA GLY A 436 -19.82 3.11 21.52
C GLY A 436 -20.98 2.37 20.85
N ARG A 437 -20.78 1.82 19.64
CA ARG A 437 -21.86 1.22 18.82
C ARG A 437 -21.49 -0.12 18.20
N LEU A 438 -20.28 -0.23 17.65
CA LEU A 438 -19.83 -1.44 16.97
C LEU A 438 -18.66 -2.03 17.74
N ASP A 439 -18.66 -3.35 17.93
CA ASP A 439 -17.46 -4.05 18.39
C ASP A 439 -16.53 -4.33 17.20
N ALA A 440 -15.95 -3.26 16.64
CA ALA A 440 -15.10 -3.33 15.46
C ALA A 440 -14.00 -2.25 15.52
N PRO A 441 -12.71 -2.64 15.61
CA PRO A 441 -11.60 -1.70 15.60
C PRO A 441 -11.60 -0.79 14.36
N ALA A 442 -11.03 0.40 14.49
CA ALA A 442 -10.92 1.34 13.38
C ALA A 442 -10.14 0.71 12.22
N GLY A 443 -10.71 0.76 11.02
CA GLY A 443 -10.14 0.17 9.82
C GLY A 443 -10.53 -1.29 9.56
N SER A 444 -11.13 -2.00 10.52
CA SER A 444 -11.65 -3.36 10.30
C SER A 444 -12.99 -3.34 9.52
N PHE A 445 -13.38 -4.48 8.94
CA PHE A 445 -14.66 -4.60 8.25
C PHE A 445 -15.78 -4.99 9.24
N ALA A 446 -16.78 -4.12 9.38
CA ALA A 446 -17.94 -4.34 10.25
C ALA A 446 -19.14 -4.83 9.41
N LEU A 447 -19.43 -6.14 9.47
CA LEU A 447 -20.48 -6.77 8.68
C LEU A 447 -21.87 -6.13 8.90
N SER A 448 -22.27 -5.90 10.15
CA SER A 448 -23.57 -5.30 10.47
C SER A 448 -23.72 -3.90 9.86
N TYR A 449 -22.67 -3.08 9.93
CA TYR A 449 -22.64 -1.76 9.34
C TYR A 449 -22.69 -1.81 7.81
N ALA A 450 -21.96 -2.71 7.18
CA ALA A 450 -22.01 -2.89 5.73
C ALA A 450 -23.42 -3.25 5.24
N LEU A 451 -24.08 -4.21 5.91
CA LEU A 451 -25.45 -4.62 5.58
C LEU A 451 -26.47 -3.49 5.80
N GLU A 452 -26.30 -2.69 6.84
CA GLU A 452 -27.12 -1.50 7.08
C GLU A 452 -26.96 -0.46 5.96
N LEU A 453 -25.71 -0.17 5.56
CA LEU A 453 -25.43 0.73 4.44
C LEU A 453 -26.10 0.27 3.15
N ILE A 454 -26.07 -1.05 2.87
CA ILE A 454 -26.70 -1.66 1.71
C ILE A 454 -28.23 -1.51 1.78
N LYS A 455 -28.85 -1.86 2.92
CA LYS A 455 -30.29 -1.74 3.13
C LYS A 455 -30.79 -0.31 2.88
N ASN A 456 -29.97 0.67 3.23
CA ASN A 456 -30.30 2.09 3.18
C ASN A 456 -29.78 2.80 1.92
N ALA A 457 -29.32 2.07 0.92
CA ALA A 457 -28.64 2.63 -0.25
C ALA A 457 -29.52 3.59 -1.06
N ASN A 458 -28.89 4.64 -1.59
CA ASN A 458 -29.45 5.51 -2.61
C ASN A 458 -28.36 5.80 -3.65
N PHE A 459 -28.41 5.06 -4.76
CA PHE A 459 -27.39 5.14 -5.81
C PHE A 459 -27.59 6.28 -6.81
N ARG A 460 -28.68 7.04 -6.70
CA ARG A 460 -29.01 8.08 -7.68
C ARG A 460 -28.09 9.28 -7.52
N LEU A 461 -27.48 9.72 -8.63
CA LEU A 461 -26.92 11.07 -8.70
C LEU A 461 -28.05 12.09 -8.48
N PRO A 462 -27.75 13.24 -7.83
CA PRO A 462 -28.77 14.24 -7.58
C PRO A 462 -29.36 14.79 -8.89
N ARG A 463 -30.65 15.14 -8.86
CA ARG A 463 -31.31 15.77 -10.00
C ARG A 463 -30.96 17.25 -10.11
#